data_AF-A0A8J8KA40-F1
#
_entry.id   AF-A0A8J8KA40-F1
#
_cell.length_a   1.000
_cell.length_b   1.000
_cell.length_c   1.000
_cell.angle_alpha   90.00
_cell.angle_beta   90.00
_cell.angle_gamma   90.00
#
_symmetry.space_group_name_H-M   'P 1'
#
loop_
_entity.id
_entity.type
_entity.pdbx_description
1 polymer ?
#
loop_
_entity_poly.entity_id
_entity_poly.type
_entity_poly.pdbx_seq_one_letter_code
_entity_poly.pdbx_strand_id
1 'polypeptide(L)'
;MTNLKLSTKNPQQLKNDINDKINSNEITTWEYDATKKLISHKGDQYRNQFYFEYKIDDPKGILEFVFHSGGSDFANLRAYQLLERMLLSHFSHQIEIIK
;
A
#
# COMPACT_ATOMS: atom_id res chain seq x y z
N MET A 1 -6.62 -14.59 5.06
CA MET A 1 -6.05 -13.79 3.95
C MET A 1 -4.79 -13.13 4.47
N THR A 2 -3.73 -13.12 3.67
CA THR A 2 -2.37 -12.80 4.12
C THR A 2 -2.01 -11.37 3.74
N ASN A 3 -1.43 -10.60 4.66
CA ASN A 3 -0.90 -9.26 4.41
C ASN A 3 0.08 -9.25 3.23
N LEU A 4 0.15 -8.13 2.49
CA LEU A 4 1.14 -7.97 1.42
C LEU A 4 2.47 -7.53 2.04
N LYS A 5 3.55 -8.26 1.78
CA LYS A 5 4.90 -7.93 2.28
C LYS A 5 5.82 -7.58 1.13
N LEU A 6 6.64 -6.57 1.32
CA LEU A 6 7.69 -6.15 0.40
C LEU A 6 9.04 -6.25 1.09
N SER A 7 10.04 -6.76 0.38
CA SER A 7 11.45 -6.59 0.72
C SER A 7 11.98 -5.31 0.07
N THR A 8 12.73 -4.51 0.81
CA THR A 8 13.42 -3.33 0.31
C THR A 8 14.64 -2.99 1.18
N LYS A 9 15.61 -2.25 0.63
CA LYS A 9 16.80 -1.83 1.37
C LYS A 9 16.48 -0.85 2.51
N ASN A 10 15.39 -0.08 2.39
CA ASN A 10 15.00 0.92 3.39
C ASN A 10 13.46 1.06 3.44
N PRO A 11 12.78 0.27 4.29
CA PRO A 11 11.32 0.27 4.40
C PRO A 11 10.73 1.63 4.78
N GLN A 12 11.39 2.34 5.70
CA GLN A 12 10.96 3.65 6.14
C GLN A 12 11.02 4.69 5.01
N GLN A 13 12.09 4.67 4.20
CA GLN A 13 12.20 5.52 3.02
C GLN A 13 11.14 5.15 1.98
N LEU A 14 10.94 3.86 1.68
CA LEU A 14 9.92 3.43 0.72
C LEU A 14 8.52 3.90 1.13
N LYS A 15 8.17 3.78 2.42
CA LYS A 15 6.90 4.32 2.94
C LYS A 15 6.78 5.83 2.67
N ASN A 16 7.84 6.58 2.93
CA ASN A 16 7.86 8.03 2.70
C ASN A 16 7.72 8.36 1.21
N ASP A 17 8.45 7.65 0.34
CA ASP A 17 8.37 7.82 -1.12
C ASP A 17 6.97 7.55 -1.66
N ILE A 18 6.27 6.54 -1.15
CA ILE A 18 4.86 6.27 -1.50
C ILE A 18 3.99 7.47 -1.14
N ASN A 19 4.11 7.97 0.09
CA ASN A 19 3.33 9.13 0.55
C ASN A 19 3.67 10.38 -0.25
N ASP A 20 4.94 10.61 -0.58
CA ASP A 20 5.38 11.78 -1.34
C ASP A 20 4.87 11.73 -2.79
N LYS A 21 4.86 10.55 -3.43
CA LYS A 21 4.23 10.36 -4.75
C LYS A 21 2.71 10.52 -4.73
N ILE A 22 2.04 10.13 -3.65
CA ILE A 22 0.61 10.40 -3.47
C ILE A 22 0.38 11.92 -3.30
N ASN A 23 1.17 12.58 -2.45
CA ASN A 23 1.02 14.01 -2.14
C ASN A 23 1.33 14.91 -3.35
N SER A 24 2.28 14.52 -4.18
CA SER A 24 2.64 15.21 -5.44
C SER A 24 1.71 14.88 -6.61
N ASN A 25 0.67 14.06 -6.40
CA ASN A 25 -0.25 13.56 -7.43
C ASN A 25 0.41 12.71 -8.53
N GLU A 26 1.59 12.13 -8.30
CA GLU A 26 2.13 11.08 -9.18
C GLU A 26 1.36 9.76 -9.06
N ILE A 27 0.83 9.48 -7.86
CA ILE A 27 -0.12 8.39 -7.59
C ILE A 27 -1.48 9.03 -7.27
N THR A 28 -2.35 9.15 -8.28
CA THR A 28 -3.62 9.88 -8.16
C THR A 28 -4.77 9.04 -7.60
N THR A 29 -4.66 7.71 -7.65
CA THR A 29 -5.74 6.77 -7.28
C THR A 29 -5.73 6.35 -5.82
N TRP A 30 -4.74 6.80 -5.04
CA TRP A 30 -4.57 6.45 -3.63
C TRP A 30 -4.51 7.71 -2.76
N GLU A 31 -4.82 7.53 -1.49
CA GLU A 31 -4.65 8.52 -0.42
C GLU A 31 -4.09 7.86 0.82
N TYR A 32 -3.58 8.69 1.72
CA TYR A 32 -3.21 8.29 3.08
C TYR A 32 -4.06 9.04 4.11
N ASP A 33 -4.15 8.49 5.31
CA ASP A 33 -4.83 9.16 6.43
C ASP A 33 -4.02 10.35 6.97
N ALA A 34 -4.63 11.20 7.79
CA ALA A 34 -3.96 12.38 8.35
C ALA A 34 -2.66 12.06 9.11
N THR A 35 -2.51 10.84 9.64
CA THR A 35 -1.31 10.40 10.36
C THR A 35 -0.28 9.67 9.49
N LYS A 36 -0.55 9.49 8.18
CA LYS A 36 0.31 8.77 7.22
C LYS A 36 0.66 7.35 7.68
N LYS A 37 -0.27 6.68 8.34
CA LYS A 37 -0.16 5.29 8.79
C LYS A 37 -0.95 4.34 7.92
N LEU A 38 -2.01 4.83 7.29
CA LEU A 38 -2.92 4.06 6.47
C LEU A 38 -2.91 4.58 5.03
N ILE A 39 -3.16 3.68 4.08
CA ILE A 39 -3.50 4.03 2.71
C ILE A 39 -4.80 3.39 2.25
N SER A 40 -5.53 4.09 1.41
CA SER A 40 -6.79 3.63 0.82
C SER A 40 -6.91 4.07 -0.63
N HIS A 41 -7.80 3.40 -1.36
CA HIS A 41 -8.05 3.70 -2.76
C HIS A 41 -9.16 4.76 -2.91
N LYS A 42 -8.93 5.80 -3.72
CA LYS A 42 -9.86 6.94 -3.90
C LYS A 42 -11.08 6.65 -4.77
N GLY A 43 -10.96 5.67 -5.66
CA GLY A 43 -12.01 5.30 -6.62
C GLY A 43 -13.32 4.94 -5.93
N ASP A 44 -14.44 5.48 -6.42
CA ASP A 44 -15.73 5.49 -5.71
C ASP A 44 -16.22 4.10 -5.32
N GLN A 45 -16.01 3.09 -6.17
CA GLN A 45 -16.38 1.69 -5.92
C GLN A 45 -15.57 1.00 -4.81
N TYR A 46 -14.49 1.62 -4.34
CA TYR A 46 -13.60 1.11 -3.29
C TYR A 46 -13.53 2.03 -2.07
N ARG A 47 -14.07 3.25 -2.16
CA ARG A 47 -14.06 4.22 -1.08
C ARG A 47 -14.75 3.61 0.15
N ASN A 48 -14.09 3.70 1.31
CA ASN A 48 -14.53 3.13 2.58
C ASN A 48 -14.77 1.61 2.58
N GLN A 49 -14.33 0.88 1.54
CA GLN A 49 -14.44 -0.57 1.50
C GLN A 49 -13.26 -1.25 2.20
N PHE A 50 -12.05 -0.70 2.01
CA PHE A 50 -10.82 -1.22 2.60
C PHE A 50 -9.75 -0.14 2.78
N TYR A 51 -8.76 -0.46 3.60
CA TYR A 51 -7.51 0.27 3.73
C TYR A 51 -6.37 -0.68 4.09
N PHE A 52 -5.14 -0.20 3.96
CA PHE A 52 -3.94 -0.91 4.39
C PHE A 52 -3.20 -0.08 5.43
N GLU A 53 -2.78 -0.71 6.51
CA GLU A 53 -1.88 -0.12 7.51
C GLU A 53 -0.42 -0.49 7.20
N TYR A 54 0.46 0.51 7.26
CA TYR A 54 1.90 0.27 7.15
C TYR A 54 2.47 -0.33 8.43
N LYS A 55 3.19 -1.43 8.29
CA LYS A 55 4.03 -2.00 9.35
C LYS A 55 5.45 -2.21 8.83
N ILE A 56 6.43 -1.69 9.56
CA ILE A 56 7.84 -1.72 9.17
C ILE A 56 8.61 -2.67 10.09
N ASP A 57 9.46 -3.50 9.49
CA ASP A 57 10.50 -4.30 10.16
C ASP A 57 11.84 -3.93 9.51
N ASP A 58 12.44 -2.83 9.96
CA ASP A 58 13.71 -2.30 9.43
C ASP A 58 14.87 -3.31 9.50
N PRO A 59 15.07 -4.07 10.60
CA PRO A 59 16.14 -5.08 10.64
C PRO A 59 16.05 -6.13 9.53
N LYS A 60 14.84 -6.45 9.06
CA LYS A 60 14.63 -7.39 7.97
C LYS A 60 14.47 -6.73 6.60
N GLY A 61 14.45 -5.41 6.55
CA GLY A 61 14.16 -4.68 5.31
C GLY A 61 12.74 -4.95 4.79
N ILE A 62 11.76 -5.13 5.69
CA ILE A 62 10.39 -5.47 5.29
C ILE A 62 9.44 -4.30 5.52
N LEU A 63 8.64 -3.99 4.49
CA LEU A 63 7.44 -3.18 4.58
C LEU A 63 6.21 -4.07 4.38
N GLU A 64 5.36 -4.17 5.38
CA GLU A 64 4.11 -4.94 5.37
C GLU A 64 2.90 -4.00 5.28
N PHE A 65 1.95 -4.38 4.44
CA PHE A 65 0.65 -3.73 4.28
C PHE A 65 -0.40 -4.64 4.92
N VAL A 66 -0.79 -4.29 6.14
CA VAL A 66 -1.81 -5.02 6.90
C VAL A 66 -3.17 -4.63 6.37
N PHE A 67 -3.90 -5.60 5.82
CA PHE A 67 -5.17 -5.34 5.16
C PHE A 67 -6.31 -5.28 6.16
N HIS A 68 -7.11 -4.23 6.07
CA HIS A 68 -8.32 -4.03 6.86
C HIS A 68 -9.50 -3.77 5.93
N SER A 69 -10.61 -4.49 6.13
CA SER A 69 -11.82 -4.32 5.33
C SER A 69 -13.08 -4.55 6.14
N GLY A 70 -14.09 -3.72 5.87
CA GLY A 70 -15.49 -3.97 6.20
C GLY A 70 -16.38 -4.09 4.96
N GLY A 71 -15.76 -4.15 3.77
CA GLY A 71 -16.42 -4.14 2.48
C GLY A 71 -16.70 -5.54 1.91
N SER A 72 -17.28 -5.55 0.71
CA SER A 72 -17.63 -6.79 -0.01
C SER A 72 -16.42 -7.66 -0.37
N ASP A 73 -16.64 -8.97 -0.54
CA ASP A 73 -15.62 -9.93 -1.01
C ASP A 73 -14.97 -9.50 -2.33
N PHE A 74 -15.75 -8.88 -3.23
CA PHE A 74 -15.25 -8.35 -4.49
C PHE A 74 -14.22 -7.23 -4.28
N ALA A 75 -14.52 -6.26 -3.40
CA ALA A 75 -13.60 -5.18 -3.07
C ALA A 75 -12.32 -5.74 -2.43
N ASN A 76 -12.46 -6.75 -1.57
CA ASN A 76 -11.35 -7.40 -0.88
C ASN A 76 -10.39 -8.11 -1.84
N LEU A 77 -10.94 -8.82 -2.83
CA LEU A 77 -10.16 -9.51 -3.85
C LEU A 77 -9.40 -8.53 -4.76
N ARG A 78 -10.00 -7.37 -5.04
CA ARG A 78 -9.37 -6.33 -5.87
C ARG A 78 -8.34 -5.49 -5.13
N ALA A 79 -8.49 -5.30 -3.81
CA ALA A 79 -7.62 -4.44 -3.01
C ALA A 79 -6.12 -4.75 -3.19
N TYR A 80 -5.75 -6.03 -3.09
CA TYR A 80 -4.36 -6.47 -3.27
C TYR A 80 -3.86 -6.26 -4.68
N GLN A 81 -4.66 -6.60 -5.70
CA GLN A 81 -4.26 -6.41 -7.10
C GLN A 81 -4.03 -4.93 -7.43
N LEU A 82 -4.86 -4.04 -6.88
CA LEU A 82 -4.70 -2.59 -7.03
C LEU A 82 -3.42 -2.11 -6.35
N LEU A 83 -3.15 -2.60 -5.13
CA LEU A 83 -1.97 -2.23 -4.36
C LEU A 83 -0.69 -2.72 -5.05
N GLU A 84 -0.63 -4.00 -5.44
CA GLU A 84 0.50 -4.57 -6.17
C GLU A 84 0.77 -3.81 -7.48
N ARG A 85 -0.28 -3.50 -8.25
CA ARG A 85 -0.13 -2.75 -9.50
C ARG A 85 0.45 -1.37 -9.27
N MET A 86 -0.03 -0.64 -8.26
CA MET A 86 0.52 0.67 -7.90
C MET A 86 2.00 0.53 -7.51
N LEU A 87 2.33 -0.41 -6.64
CA LEU A 87 3.69 -0.61 -6.15
C LEU A 87 4.66 -0.97 -7.28
N LEU A 88 4.29 -1.90 -8.15
CA LEU A 88 5.14 -2.31 -9.28
C LEU A 88 5.29 -1.20 -10.32
N SER A 89 4.25 -0.39 -10.56
CA SER A 89 4.30 0.70 -11.54
C SER A 89 5.26 1.82 -11.12
N HIS A 90 5.37 2.10 -9.81
CA HIS A 90 6.16 3.22 -9.30
C HIS A 90 7.49 2.81 -8.65
N PHE A 91 7.62 1.57 -8.19
CA PHE A 91 8.71 1.16 -7.29
C PHE A 91 9.31 -0.22 -7.61
N SER A 92 8.99 -0.82 -8.76
CA SER A 92 9.50 -2.16 -9.14
C SER A 92 11.03 -2.31 -9.08
N HIS A 93 11.81 -1.23 -9.23
CA HIS A 93 13.27 -1.28 -9.13
C HIS A 93 13.82 -1.31 -7.70
N GLN A 94 12.98 -1.04 -6.69
CA GLN A 94 13.41 -0.91 -5.30
C GLN A 94 12.69 -1.86 -4.33
N ILE A 95 11.76 -2.68 -4.84
CA ILE A 95 10.98 -3.62 -4.04
C ILE A 95 11.00 -5.02 -4.65
N GLU A 96 10.83 -6.01 -3.79
CA GLU A 96 10.46 -7.37 -4.16
C GLU A 96 9.20 -7.76 -3.37
N ILE A 97 8.16 -8.23 -4.05
CA ILE A 97 6.93 -8.69 -3.38
C ILE A 97 7.15 -10.11 -2.85
N ILE A 98 6.97 -10.28 -1.55
CA ILE A 98 7.10 -11.57 -0.85
C ILE A 98 5.70 -12.18 -0.71
N LYS A 99 5.51 -13.39 -1.25
CA LYS A 99 4.25 -14.14 -1.22
C LYS A 99 4.25 -15.25 -0.16
#